data_AF-A0A960HI04-F1
#
_entry.id   AF-A0A960HI04-F1
#
_cell.length_a   1.000
_cell.length_b   1.000
_cell.length_c   1.000
_cell.angle_alpha   90.00
_cell.angle_beta   90.00
_cell.angle_gamma   90.00
#
_symmetry.space_group_name_H-M   'P 1'
#
loop_
_entity.id
_entity.type
_entity.pdbx_description
1 polymer ?
#
loop_
_entity_poly.entity_id
_entity_poly.type
_entity_poly.pdbx_seq_one_letter_code
_entity_poly.pdbx_strand_id
1 'polypeptide(L)'
;MTTADSLYQQLRGHLAYLKLAAAAEALPAALDQARAEKLNHTEFLHRLLAIEVDATEQRRHAGRLRFANFPAPWRLGDYDFTAQPSVDPALMRDLASCRYVEDATNVLLIGPPGVG
;
A
#
# COMPACT_ATOMS: atom_id res chain seq x y z
N MET A 1 20.39 10.27 34.30
CA MET A 1 19.66 10.28 33.00
C MET A 1 20.03 11.56 32.29
N THR A 2 20.59 11.47 31.09
CA THR A 2 20.97 12.67 30.33
C THR A 2 19.73 13.27 29.68
N THR A 3 19.72 14.59 29.45
CA THR A 3 18.58 15.30 28.82
C THR A 3 18.22 14.73 27.44
N ALA A 4 19.20 14.15 26.73
CA ALA A 4 19.01 13.51 25.43
C ALA A 4 18.18 12.21 25.53
N ASP A 5 18.41 11.39 26.56
CA ASP A 5 17.61 10.17 26.78
C ASP A 5 16.14 10.52 27.06
N SER A 6 15.91 11.64 27.77
CA SER A 6 14.57 12.16 28.02
C SER A 6 13.86 12.61 26.73
N LEU A 7 14.55 13.35 25.86
CA LEU A 7 13.99 13.84 24.59
C LEU A 7 13.66 12.68 23.64
N TYR A 8 14.50 11.66 23.57
CA TYR A 8 14.24 10.46 22.77
C TYR A 8 12.94 9.76 23.21
N GLN A 9 12.74 9.60 24.53
CA GLN A 9 11.53 8.96 25.06
C GLN A 9 10.27 9.82 24.80
N GLN A 10 10.38 11.14 24.90
CA GLN A 10 9.30 12.07 24.53
C GLN A 10 8.94 11.95 23.05
N LEU A 11 9.94 11.93 22.15
CA LEU A 11 9.72 11.75 20.72
C LEU A 11 9.00 10.43 20.42
N ARG A 12 9.47 9.32 21.00
CA ARG A 12 8.80 8.01 20.87
C ARG A 12 7.37 8.06 21.40
N GLY A 13 7.14 8.75 22.52
CA GLY A 13 5.81 8.98 23.09
C GLY A 13 4.88 9.78 22.17
N HIS A 14 5.39 10.85 21.53
CA HIS A 14 4.63 11.63 20.55
C HIS A 14 4.23 10.80 19.33
N LEU A 15 5.16 9.99 18.78
CA LEU A 15 4.86 9.08 17.67
C LEU A 15 3.76 8.08 18.05
N ALA A 16 3.83 7.50 19.25
CA ALA A 16 2.80 6.59 19.74
C ALA A 16 1.43 7.28 19.92
N TYR A 17 1.40 8.48 20.50
CA TYR A 17 0.17 9.27 20.67
C TYR A 17 -0.52 9.57 19.34
N LEU A 18 0.27 9.89 18.31
CA LEU A 18 -0.20 10.14 16.94
C LEU A 18 -0.51 8.85 16.15
N LYS A 19 -0.39 7.68 16.78
CA LYS A 19 -0.60 6.36 16.16
C LYS A 19 0.37 6.05 15.01
N LEU A 20 1.56 6.64 15.04
CA LEU A 20 2.66 6.41 14.09
C LEU A 20 3.53 5.23 14.58
N ALA A 21 2.93 4.05 14.66
CA ALA A 21 3.53 2.88 15.32
C ALA A 21 4.78 2.36 14.61
N ALA A 22 4.78 2.30 13.28
CA ALA A 22 5.91 1.84 12.49
C ALA A 22 7.07 2.85 12.55
N ALA A 23 6.78 4.15 12.53
CA ALA A 23 7.80 5.17 12.78
C ALA A 23 8.39 5.06 14.21
N ALA A 24 7.55 4.85 15.23
CA ALA A 24 8.02 4.70 16.61
C ALA A 24 8.93 3.49 16.79
N GLU A 25 8.63 2.39 16.09
CA GLU A 25 9.43 1.17 16.08
C GLU A 25 10.75 1.35 15.31
N ALA A 26 10.70 2.01 14.14
CA ALA A 26 11.86 2.24 13.28
C ALA A 26 12.80 3.36 13.78
N LEU A 27 12.36 4.21 14.71
CA LEU A 27 13.09 5.37 15.21
C LEU A 27 14.56 5.09 15.58
N PRO A 28 14.92 4.03 16.34
CA PRO A 28 16.30 3.75 16.70
C PRO A 28 17.20 3.54 15.47
N ALA A 29 16.76 2.67 14.56
CA ALA A 29 17.51 2.35 13.34
C ALA A 29 17.61 3.55 12.41
N ALA A 30 16.54 4.35 12.30
CA ALA A 30 16.53 5.56 11.49
C ALA A 30 17.51 6.62 12.02
N LEU A 31 17.65 6.75 13.34
CA LEU A 31 18.61 7.68 13.96
C LEU A 31 20.06 7.24 13.70
N ASP A 32 20.35 5.95 13.82
CA ASP A 32 21.70 5.42 13.55
C ASP A 32 22.06 5.57 12.07
N GLN A 33 21.09 5.34 11.18
CA GLN A 33 21.28 5.52 9.76
C GLN A 33 21.47 7.00 9.37
N ALA A 34 20.71 7.92 9.97
CA ALA A 34 20.89 9.35 9.75
C ALA A 34 22.29 9.83 10.17
N ARG A 35 22.84 9.28 11.25
CA ARG A 35 24.22 9.55 11.69
C ARG A 35 25.25 9.00 10.70
N ALA A 36 25.07 7.76 10.25
CA ALA A 36 25.99 7.10 9.33
C ALA A 36 26.02 7.78 7.95
N GLU A 37 24.85 8.12 7.42
CA GLU A 37 24.68 8.73 6.09
C GLU A 37 24.76 10.27 6.13
N LYS A 38 24.92 10.87 7.32
CA LYS A 38 24.93 12.32 7.55
C LYS A 38 23.72 13.05 6.95
N LEU A 39 22.54 12.44 7.09
CA LEU A 39 21.29 13.00 6.61
C LEU A 39 21.00 14.33 7.31
N ASN A 40 20.48 15.29 6.56
CA ASN A 40 19.93 16.49 7.17
C ASN A 40 18.58 16.19 7.87
N HIS A 41 18.09 17.12 8.67
CA HIS A 41 16.85 16.94 9.45
C HIS A 41 15.64 16.61 8.57
N THR A 42 15.53 17.25 7.40
CA THR A 42 14.41 17.03 6.47
C THR A 42 14.47 15.64 5.86
N GLU A 43 15.64 15.17 5.45
CA GLU A 43 15.85 13.83 4.90
C GLU A 43 15.53 12.75 5.92
N PHE A 44 16.01 12.91 7.16
CA PHE A 44 15.70 11.99 8.25
C PHE A 44 14.20 11.93 8.53
N LEU A 45 13.54 13.08 8.69
CA LEU A 45 12.10 13.14 8.95
C LEU A 45 11.29 12.54 7.81
N HIS A 46 11.62 12.88 6.57
CA HIS A 46 10.98 12.31 5.39
C HIS A 46 11.09 10.79 5.39
N ARG A 47 12.30 10.24 5.60
CA ARG A 47 12.53 8.80 5.61
C ARG A 47 11.80 8.09 6.73
N LEU A 48 11.82 8.65 7.94
CA LEU A 48 11.12 8.08 9.09
C LEU A 48 9.61 8.05 8.87
N LEU A 49 9.03 9.14 8.35
CA LEU A 49 7.60 9.22 8.09
C LEU A 49 7.17 8.39 6.87
N ALA A 50 8.03 8.22 5.87
CA ALA A 50 7.77 7.33 4.73
C ALA A 50 7.50 5.89 5.19
N ILE A 51 8.26 5.39 6.18
CA ILE A 51 8.02 4.05 6.77
C ILE A 51 6.59 3.94 7.33
N GLU A 52 6.11 4.98 8.01
CA GLU A 52 4.74 4.98 8.55
C GLU A 52 3.68 5.10 7.46
N VAL A 53 3.93 5.91 6.42
CA VAL A 53 3.05 6.04 5.27
C VAL A 53 2.89 4.69 4.58
N ASP A 54 3.98 3.98 4.30
CA ASP A 54 3.96 2.66 3.67
C ASP A 54 3.18 1.64 4.53
N ALA A 55 3.46 1.61 5.84
CA ALA A 55 2.74 0.73 6.77
C ALA A 55 1.25 1.10 6.89
N THR A 56 0.90 2.37 6.76
CA THR A 56 -0.50 2.84 6.76
C THR A 56 -1.23 2.42 5.50
N GLU A 57 -0.62 2.60 4.33
CA GLU A 57 -1.19 2.18 3.05
C GLU A 57 -1.37 0.66 3.01
N GLN A 58 -0.37 -0.12 3.45
CA GLN A 58 -0.50 -1.58 3.54
C GLN A 58 -1.68 -2.01 4.44
N ARG A 59 -1.84 -1.41 5.62
CA ARG A 59 -2.98 -1.66 6.51
C ARG A 59 -4.31 -1.30 5.86
N ARG A 60 -4.38 -0.17 5.15
CA ARG A 60 -5.58 0.26 4.40
C ARG A 60 -5.92 -0.73 3.28
N HIS A 61 -4.94 -1.16 2.50
CA HIS A 61 -5.12 -2.15 1.44
C HIS A 61 -5.60 -3.49 1.99
N ALA A 62 -4.96 -4.00 3.05
CA ALA A 62 -5.38 -5.23 3.71
C ALA A 62 -6.81 -5.12 4.26
N GLY A 63 -7.16 -3.98 4.85
CA GLY A 63 -8.52 -3.67 5.31
C GLY A 63 -9.54 -3.71 4.16
N ARG A 64 -9.27 -2.99 3.06
CA ARG A 64 -10.14 -2.98 1.87
C ARG A 64 -10.36 -4.38 1.30
N LEU A 65 -9.30 -5.19 1.18
CA LEU A 65 -9.40 -6.56 0.70
C LEU A 65 -10.24 -7.44 1.63
N ARG A 66 -10.05 -7.31 2.94
CA ARG A 66 -10.87 -8.02 3.94
C ARG A 66 -12.35 -7.64 3.84
N PHE A 67 -12.66 -6.36 3.64
CA PHE A 67 -14.06 -5.89 3.53
C PHE A 67 -14.70 -6.17 2.18
N ALA A 68 -13.92 -6.39 1.12
CA ALA A 68 -14.45 -6.73 -0.20
C ALA A 68 -15.09 -8.13 -0.26
N ASN A 69 -14.82 -8.99 0.72
CA ASN A 69 -15.41 -10.33 0.86
C ASN A 69 -15.34 -11.16 -0.44
N PHE A 70 -14.24 -11.04 -1.17
CA PHE A 70 -14.02 -11.84 -2.36
C PHE A 70 -13.93 -13.33 -1.99
N PRO A 71 -14.53 -14.23 -2.79
CA PRO A 71 -14.53 -15.67 -2.50
C PRO A 71 -13.12 -16.28 -2.52
N ALA A 72 -12.19 -15.68 -3.27
CA ALA A 72 -10.79 -16.06 -3.36
C ALA A 72 -9.96 -14.84 -3.79
N PRO A 73 -8.63 -14.82 -3.57
CA PRO A 73 -7.76 -13.71 -3.98
C PRO A 73 -7.45 -13.73 -5.49
N TRP A 74 -8.48 -13.95 -6.32
CA TRP A 74 -8.33 -14.03 -7.76
C TRP A 74 -7.83 -12.70 -8.33
N ARG A 75 -6.80 -12.80 -9.16
CA ARG A 75 -6.23 -11.73 -9.95
C ARG A 75 -6.63 -11.92 -11.40
N LEU A 76 -6.56 -10.86 -12.19
CA LEU A 76 -6.81 -10.96 -13.63
C LEU A 76 -5.82 -11.93 -14.32
N GLY A 77 -4.60 -12.06 -13.79
CA GLY A 77 -3.61 -13.03 -14.27
C GLY A 77 -3.95 -14.50 -13.96
N ASP A 78 -4.90 -14.76 -13.05
CA ASP A 78 -5.36 -16.10 -12.72
C ASP A 78 -6.48 -16.57 -13.68
N TYR A 79 -6.92 -15.71 -14.60
CA TYR A 79 -7.99 -16.03 -15.54
C TYR A 79 -7.52 -17.00 -16.63
N ASP A 80 -8.18 -18.15 -16.72
CA ASP A 80 -7.94 -19.13 -17.78
C ASP A 80 -8.74 -18.79 -19.04
N PHE A 81 -8.08 -18.12 -20.00
CA PHE A 81 -8.68 -17.79 -21.30
C PHE A 81 -9.00 -19.02 -22.15
N THR A 82 -8.48 -20.21 -21.82
CA THR A 82 -8.84 -21.44 -22.53
C THR A 82 -10.21 -21.97 -22.09
N ALA A 83 -10.63 -21.66 -20.87
CA ALA A 83 -11.96 -22.02 -20.36
C ALA A 83 -13.08 -21.19 -21.01
N GLN A 84 -12.77 -19.98 -21.49
CA GLN A 84 -13.69 -19.12 -22.24
C GLN A 84 -12.99 -18.53 -23.48
N PRO A 85 -12.94 -19.27 -24.60
CA PRO A 85 -12.23 -18.84 -25.82
C PRO A 85 -12.82 -17.62 -26.52
N SER A 86 -14.06 -17.23 -26.19
CA SER A 86 -14.70 -16.05 -26.79
C SER A 86 -14.23 -14.72 -26.20
N VAL A 87 -13.58 -14.76 -25.03
CA VAL A 87 -13.02 -13.55 -24.39
C VAL A 87 -11.67 -13.24 -25.01
N ASP A 88 -11.54 -12.04 -25.57
CA ASP A 88 -10.29 -11.55 -26.14
C ASP A 88 -9.28 -11.18 -25.02
N PRO A 89 -8.15 -11.89 -24.90
CA PRO A 89 -7.12 -11.58 -23.91
C PRO A 89 -6.50 -10.19 -24.10
N ALA A 90 -6.45 -9.68 -25.33
CA ALA A 90 -5.92 -8.35 -25.60
C ALA A 90 -6.84 -7.25 -25.05
N LEU A 91 -8.15 -7.38 -25.29
CA LEU A 91 -9.15 -6.48 -24.70
C LEU A 91 -9.12 -6.52 -23.17
N MET A 92 -9.05 -7.71 -22.56
CA MET A 92 -8.99 -7.82 -21.10
C MET A 92 -7.73 -7.15 -20.52
N ARG A 93 -6.58 -7.24 -21.20
CA ARG A 93 -5.36 -6.52 -20.79
C ARG A 93 -5.50 -5.00 -20.93
N ASP A 94 -6.18 -4.51 -21.96
CA ASP A 94 -6.44 -3.07 -22.10
C ASP A 94 -7.38 -2.58 -20.99
N LEU A 95 -8.46 -3.30 -20.70
CA LEU A 95 -9.35 -3.00 -19.58
C LEU A 95 -8.61 -3.04 -18.22
N ALA A 96 -7.65 -3.93 -18.05
CA ALA A 96 -6.81 -4.01 -16.85
C ALA A 96 -6.02 -2.73 -16.55
N SER A 97 -5.76 -1.90 -17.58
CA SER A 97 -5.10 -0.61 -17.42
C SER A 97 -5.99 0.44 -16.75
N CYS A 98 -7.30 0.19 -16.65
CA CYS A 98 -8.31 1.12 -16.14
C CYS A 98 -8.40 2.46 -16.90
N ARG A 99 -7.81 2.59 -18.10
CA ARG A 99 -7.89 3.80 -18.93
C ARG A 99 -9.33 4.25 -19.22
N TYR A 100 -10.25 3.30 -19.37
CA TYR A 100 -11.66 3.60 -19.57
C TYR A 100 -12.28 4.42 -18.43
N VAL A 101 -11.70 4.37 -17.21
CA VAL A 101 -12.13 5.20 -16.08
C VAL A 101 -11.74 6.66 -16.30
N GLU A 102 -10.51 6.90 -16.78
CA GLU A 102 -10.01 8.25 -17.10
C GLU A 102 -10.80 8.87 -18.26
N ASP A 103 -11.09 8.06 -19.27
CA ASP A 103 -11.83 8.45 -20.48
C ASP A 103 -13.36 8.49 -20.26
N ALA A 104 -13.85 8.21 -19.04
CA ALA A 104 -15.27 8.09 -18.71
C ALA A 104 -16.06 7.17 -19.67
N THR A 105 -15.40 6.12 -20.16
CA THR A 105 -15.95 5.15 -21.11
C THR A 105 -16.65 4.02 -20.38
N ASN A 106 -17.88 3.70 -20.81
CA ASN A 106 -18.66 2.62 -20.23
C ASN A 106 -18.17 1.26 -20.73
N VAL A 107 -18.02 0.31 -19.81
CA VAL A 107 -17.68 -1.10 -20.11
C VAL A 107 -18.90 -1.95 -19.80
N LEU A 108 -19.35 -2.74 -20.78
CA LEU A 108 -20.50 -3.64 -20.65
C LEU A 108 -20.05 -5.07 -20.91
N LEU A 109 -20.20 -5.93 -19.90
CA LEU A 109 -19.92 -7.37 -19.99
C LEU A 109 -21.23 -8.10 -20.28
N ILE A 110 -21.33 -8.77 -21.45
CA ILE A 110 -22.53 -9.47 -21.90
C ILE A 110 -22.18 -10.93 -22.16
N GLY A 111 -22.92 -11.84 -21.53
CA GLY A 111 -22.77 -13.28 -21.74
C GLY A 111 -23.87 -14.10 -21.08
N PRO A 112 -24.01 -15.39 -21.46
CA PRO A 112 -24.87 -16.34 -20.76
C PRO A 112 -24.47 -16.47 -19.27
N PRO A 113 -25.39 -16.82 -18.37
CA PRO A 113 -25.06 -17.00 -16.96
C PRO A 113 -24.04 -18.13 -16.76
N GLY A 114 -23.04 -17.90 -15.90
CA GLY A 114 -22.10 -18.94 -15.44
C GLY A 114 -20.88 -19.19 -16.34
N VAL A 115 -20.61 -18.33 -17.33
CA VAL A 115 -19.49 -18.50 -18.28
C VAL A 115 -18.24 -17.68 -17.93
N GLY A 116 -18.24 -17.04 -16.76
CA GLY A 116 -17.26 -16.01 -16.37
C GLY A 116 -17.76 -14.63 -16.72
#